data_AF-A0A2V6GMF2-F1
#
_entry.id   AF-A0A2V6GMF2-F1
#
_cell.length_a   1.000
_cell.length_b   1.000
_cell.length_c   1.000
_cell.angle_alpha   90.00
_cell.angle_beta   90.00
_cell.angle_gamma   90.00
#
_symmetry.space_group_name_H-M   'P 1'
#
loop_
_entity.id
_entity.type
_entity.pdbx_description
1 polymer ?
#
loop_
_entity_poly.entity_id
_entity_poly.type
_entity_poly.pdbx_seq_one_letter_code
_entity_poly.pdbx_strand_id
1 'polypeptide(L)'
;MNWRNLRDRLLIGHIVVWSSLLCLFLFQSAPISTRAVLENRIGPIEANHSTDLYLQALAGLQNGSQSVDESLQSLPKGKRLLIFVRSDNSPSEFLGMLIAYLSWPRQVQIVKLRGTTADKEVVAIAPASVAGIVFCSVTPPTWLGKGIRLGSSILLVPVPAPEARP
;
A
#
# COMPACT_ATOMS: atom_id res chain seq x y z
N MET A 1 -61.51 -22.84 23.98
CA MET A 1 -60.48 -21.81 23.74
C MET A 1 -60.23 -21.73 22.24
N ASN A 2 -60.44 -20.58 21.59
CA ASN A 2 -60.59 -20.49 20.13
C ASN A 2 -59.24 -20.36 19.42
N TRP A 3 -58.80 -21.42 18.72
CA TRP A 3 -57.49 -21.54 18.05
C TRP A 3 -57.19 -20.40 17.06
N ARG A 4 -58.23 -19.85 16.43
CA ARG A 4 -58.12 -18.71 15.49
C ARG A 4 -57.59 -17.44 16.19
N ASN A 5 -58.07 -17.13 17.39
CA ASN A 5 -57.63 -15.97 18.15
C ASN A 5 -56.16 -16.06 18.59
N LEU A 6 -55.63 -17.27 18.78
CA LEU A 6 -54.22 -17.47 19.15
C LEU A 6 -53.30 -17.25 17.94
N ARG A 7 -53.70 -17.76 16.77
CA ARG A 7 -52.98 -17.57 15.51
C ARG A 7 -52.93 -16.10 15.10
N ASP A 8 -54.04 -15.39 15.23
CA ASP A 8 -54.12 -13.98 14.84
C ASP A 8 -53.24 -13.11 15.76
N ARG A 9 -53.18 -13.41 17.06
CA ARG A 9 -52.27 -12.74 18.01
C ARG A 9 -50.80 -12.98 17.69
N LEU A 10 -50.42 -14.19 17.27
CA LEU A 10 -49.04 -14.51 16.87
C LEU A 10 -48.64 -13.77 15.58
N LEU A 11 -49.53 -13.69 14.59
CA LEU A 11 -49.29 -12.94 13.36
C LEU A 11 -49.13 -11.44 13.62
N ILE A 12 -50.00 -10.86 14.45
CA ILE A 12 -49.89 -9.44 14.83
C ILE A 12 -48.57 -9.18 15.56
N GLY A 13 -48.19 -10.04 16.51
CA GLY A 13 -46.90 -9.92 17.20
C GLY A 13 -45.71 -10.01 16.26
N HIS A 14 -45.75 -10.93 15.29
CA HIS A 14 -44.70 -11.09 14.29
C HIS A 14 -44.54 -9.84 13.42
N ILE A 15 -45.65 -9.28 12.92
CA ILE A 15 -45.64 -8.05 12.12
C ILE A 15 -45.06 -6.90 12.94
N VAL A 16 -45.51 -6.71 14.19
CA VAL A 16 -45.02 -5.63 15.05
C VAL A 16 -43.52 -5.74 15.31
N VAL A 17 -43.00 -6.95 15.57
CA VAL A 17 -41.56 -7.17 15.82
C VAL A 17 -40.75 -6.83 14.56
N TRP A 18 -41.13 -7.35 13.40
CA TRP A 18 -40.38 -7.07 12.17
C TRP A 18 -40.49 -5.62 11.70
N SER A 19 -41.65 -5.00 11.85
CA SER A 19 -41.82 -3.58 11.57
C SER A 19 -40.97 -2.72 12.52
N SER A 20 -40.86 -3.09 13.79
CA SER A 20 -40.02 -2.38 14.76
C SER A 20 -38.54 -2.52 14.43
N LEU A 21 -38.08 -3.73 14.05
CA LEU A 21 -36.71 -3.96 13.60
C LEU A 21 -36.37 -3.21 12.32
N LEU A 22 -37.30 -3.18 11.36
CA LEU A 22 -37.14 -2.42 10.11
C LEU A 22 -37.06 -0.91 10.40
N CYS A 23 -37.92 -0.39 11.26
CA CYS A 23 -37.84 1.01 11.68
C CYS A 23 -36.51 1.31 12.38
N LEU A 24 -36.05 0.46 13.30
CA LEU A 24 -34.75 0.62 13.95
C LEU A 24 -33.61 0.68 12.92
N PHE A 25 -33.60 -0.22 11.95
CA PHE A 25 -32.61 -0.22 10.88
C PHE A 25 -32.67 1.07 10.04
N LEU A 26 -33.85 1.51 9.63
CA LEU A 26 -34.00 2.73 8.83
C LEU A 26 -33.63 3.99 9.61
N PHE A 27 -33.98 4.09 10.90
CA PHE A 27 -33.70 5.29 11.69
C PHE A 27 -32.30 5.33 12.30
N GLN A 28 -31.64 4.19 12.50
CA GLN A 28 -30.27 4.16 13.03
C GLN A 28 -29.23 4.01 11.93
N SER A 29 -29.42 3.05 11.01
CA SER A 29 -28.41 2.72 10.00
C SER A 29 -28.47 3.67 8.79
N ALA A 30 -29.66 4.03 8.31
CA ALA A 30 -29.77 4.92 7.16
C ALA A 30 -29.10 6.30 7.36
N PRO A 31 -29.22 7.00 8.52
CA PRO A 31 -28.52 8.27 8.72
C PRO A 31 -27.00 8.12 8.82
N ILE A 32 -26.50 7.00 9.34
CA ILE A 32 -25.06 6.73 9.42
C ILE A 32 -24.49 6.51 8.01
N SER A 33 -25.15 5.68 7.20
CA SER A 33 -24.73 5.41 5.83
C SER A 33 -24.90 6.63 4.92
N THR A 34 -26.00 7.38 5.04
CA THR A 34 -26.20 8.60 4.23
C THR A 34 -25.21 9.70 4.59
N ARG A 35 -24.87 9.88 5.88
CA ARG A 35 -23.79 10.79 6.26
C ARG A 35 -22.44 10.34 5.71
N ALA A 36 -22.11 9.05 5.77
CA ALA A 36 -20.86 8.53 5.20
C ALA A 36 -20.78 8.69 3.67
N VAL A 37 -21.90 8.56 2.96
CA VAL A 37 -21.99 8.84 1.51
C VAL A 37 -21.87 10.34 1.23
N LEU A 38 -22.59 11.20 1.97
CA LEU A 38 -22.53 12.65 1.79
C LEU A 38 -21.16 13.26 2.14
N GLU A 39 -20.49 12.71 3.15
CA GLU A 39 -19.13 13.11 3.55
C GLU A 39 -18.04 12.58 2.60
N ASN A 40 -18.42 12.01 1.45
CA ASN A 40 -17.50 11.46 0.45
C ASN A 40 -16.57 10.36 1.00
N ARG A 41 -16.91 9.75 2.14
CA ARG A 41 -16.19 8.58 2.69
C ARG A 41 -16.49 7.30 1.93
N ILE A 42 -17.50 7.33 1.05
CA ILE A 42 -17.94 6.26 0.16
C ILE A 42 -17.98 6.81 -1.29
N GLY A 43 -17.00 7.65 -1.65
CA GLY A 43 -16.72 7.97 -3.06
C GLY A 43 -16.03 6.78 -3.77
N PRO A 44 -15.77 6.85 -5.09
CA PRO A 44 -14.89 5.87 -5.72
C PRO A 44 -13.57 5.87 -4.95
N ILE A 45 -13.26 4.75 -4.29
CA ILE A 45 -12.00 4.56 -3.58
C ILE A 45 -10.92 4.82 -4.64
N GLU A 46 -10.11 5.87 -4.46
CA GLU A 46 -8.95 6.11 -5.31
C GLU A 46 -8.18 4.79 -5.40
N ALA A 47 -7.79 4.35 -6.59
CA ALA A 47 -7.26 2.99 -6.80
C ALA A 47 -6.10 2.65 -5.86
N ASN A 48 -5.37 3.68 -5.39
CA ASN A 48 -4.24 3.57 -4.49
C ASN A 48 -4.51 4.01 -3.04
N HIS A 49 -5.76 4.31 -2.66
CA HIS A 49 -6.09 4.83 -1.33
C HIS A 49 -5.57 3.94 -0.18
N SER A 50 -5.76 2.62 -0.31
CA SER A 50 -5.24 1.66 0.67
C SER A 50 -3.70 1.63 0.69
N THR A 51 -3.07 1.67 -0.47
CA THR A 51 -1.61 1.75 -0.62
C THR A 51 -1.04 3.01 0.01
N ASP A 52 -1.70 4.15 -0.18
CA ASP A 52 -1.31 5.44 0.40
C ASP A 52 -1.41 5.42 1.92
N LEU A 53 -2.46 4.83 2.49
CA LEU A 53 -2.58 4.65 3.94
C LEU A 53 -1.44 3.80 4.52
N TYR A 54 -1.05 2.72 3.83
CA TYR A 54 0.09 1.90 4.28
C TYR A 54 1.42 2.65 4.17
N LEU A 55 1.65 3.37 3.07
CA LEU A 55 2.87 4.18 2.89
C LEU A 55 2.95 5.32 3.90
N GLN A 56 1.82 5.93 4.23
CA GLN A 56 1.73 6.94 5.28
C GLN A 56 2.06 6.32 6.64
N ALA A 57 1.49 5.17 6.99
CA ALA A 57 1.74 4.52 8.27
C ALA A 57 3.21 4.05 8.45
N LEU A 58 3.83 3.55 7.38
CA LEU A 58 5.15 2.88 7.48
C LEU A 58 6.34 3.78 7.14
N ALA A 59 6.11 4.79 6.31
CA ALA A 59 7.17 5.68 5.82
C ALA A 59 6.80 7.16 5.96
N GLY A 60 5.61 7.50 6.46
CA GLY A 60 5.19 8.89 6.64
C GLY A 60 4.90 9.63 5.33
N LEU A 61 4.72 8.91 4.20
CA LEU A 61 4.41 9.55 2.93
C LEU A 61 2.92 9.86 2.82
N GLN A 62 2.59 11.13 2.65
CA GLN A 62 1.27 11.53 2.13
C GLN A 62 1.29 11.38 0.61
N ASN A 63 0.22 10.84 0.02
CA ASN A 63 0.13 10.53 -1.42
C ASN A 63 1.34 9.71 -1.91
N GLY A 64 1.72 8.69 -1.12
CA GLY A 64 2.96 7.94 -1.31
C GLY A 64 3.02 7.20 -2.64
N SER A 65 1.90 6.69 -3.13
CA SER A 65 1.80 6.00 -4.41
C SER A 65 2.20 6.91 -5.57
N GLN A 66 1.70 8.15 -5.60
CA GLN A 66 2.05 9.15 -6.60
C GLN A 66 3.53 9.53 -6.51
N SER A 67 4.04 9.80 -5.29
CA SER A 67 5.44 10.18 -5.09
C SER A 67 6.41 9.07 -5.51
N VAL A 68 6.05 7.81 -5.24
CA VAL A 68 6.80 6.64 -5.69
C VAL A 68 6.75 6.51 -7.21
N ASP A 69 5.56 6.64 -7.82
CA ASP A 69 5.41 6.55 -9.28
C ASP A 69 6.24 7.61 -10.00
N GLU A 70 6.13 8.89 -9.60
CA GLU A 70 6.92 9.99 -10.18
C GLU A 70 8.43 9.73 -10.08
N SER A 71 8.87 9.21 -8.93
CA SER A 71 10.28 8.85 -8.72
C SER A 71 10.72 7.68 -9.61
N LEU A 72 9.85 6.70 -9.84
CA LEU A 72 10.12 5.55 -10.70
C LEU A 72 10.09 5.90 -12.20
N GLN A 73 9.29 6.89 -12.60
CA GLN A 73 9.24 7.41 -13.97
C GLN A 73 10.56 8.10 -14.37
N SER A 74 11.29 8.67 -13.40
CA SER A 74 12.62 9.26 -13.63
C SER A 74 13.70 8.22 -13.97
N LEU A 75 13.46 6.93 -13.69
CA LEU A 75 14.45 5.87 -13.87
C LEU A 75 14.42 5.31 -15.30
N PRO A 76 15.56 4.88 -15.85
CA PRO A 76 15.63 4.29 -17.20
C PRO A 76 14.59 3.20 -17.42
N LYS A 77 13.83 3.28 -18.52
CA LYS A 77 12.82 2.28 -18.89
C LYS A 77 13.48 0.95 -19.29
N GLY A 78 12.80 -0.17 -19.07
CA GLY A 78 13.27 -1.51 -19.47
C GLY A 78 14.38 -2.13 -18.61
N LYS A 79 14.88 -1.40 -17.59
CA LYS A 79 15.85 -1.93 -16.61
C LYS A 79 15.15 -2.33 -15.31
N ARG A 80 15.71 -3.33 -14.62
CA ARG A 80 15.13 -3.86 -13.37
C ARG A 80 15.33 -2.91 -12.20
N LEU A 81 14.42 -2.96 -11.23
CA LEU A 81 14.55 -2.29 -9.93
C LEU A 81 15.00 -3.30 -8.88
N LEU A 82 16.00 -2.93 -8.08
CA LEU A 82 16.41 -3.73 -6.92
C LEU A 82 15.83 -3.12 -5.66
N ILE A 83 15.25 -3.95 -4.78
CA ILE A 83 14.66 -3.50 -3.53
C ILE A 83 15.30 -4.27 -2.38
N PHE A 84 16.04 -3.56 -1.54
CA PHE A 84 16.63 -4.12 -0.33
C PHE A 84 15.68 -3.97 0.86
N VAL A 85 15.42 -5.09 1.51
CA VAL A 85 14.58 -5.18 2.71
C VAL A 85 15.31 -5.90 3.83
N ARG A 86 14.96 -5.59 5.07
CA ARG A 86 15.43 -6.31 6.25
C ARG A 86 14.59 -7.56 6.47
N SER A 87 15.23 -8.72 6.47
CA SER A 87 14.54 -10.01 6.69
C SER A 87 14.00 -10.21 8.11
N ASP A 88 14.53 -9.45 9.07
CA ASP A 88 14.14 -9.48 10.48
C ASP A 88 13.10 -8.40 10.83
N ASN A 89 12.63 -7.63 9.85
CA ASN A 89 11.72 -6.52 10.05
C ASN A 89 10.52 -6.62 9.08
N SER A 90 9.40 -7.15 9.56
CA SER A 90 8.19 -7.34 8.74
C SER A 90 7.68 -6.03 8.09
N PRO A 91 7.64 -4.87 8.79
CA PRO A 91 7.39 -3.57 8.14
C PRO A 91 8.28 -3.27 6.93
N SER A 92 9.58 -3.59 6.99
CA SER A 92 10.53 -3.38 5.88
C SER A 92 10.21 -4.26 4.68
N GLU A 93 9.93 -5.55 4.91
CA GLU A 93 9.54 -6.46 3.83
C GLU A 93 8.23 -6.04 3.17
N PHE A 94 7.24 -5.65 3.98
CA PHE A 94 5.95 -5.20 3.48
C PHE A 94 6.09 -3.91 2.67
N LEU A 95 6.91 -2.96 3.13
CA LEU A 95 7.23 -1.75 2.36
C LEU A 95 7.88 -2.08 1.02
N GLY A 96 8.79 -3.04 0.98
CA GLY A 96 9.40 -3.51 -0.27
C GLY A 96 8.39 -4.14 -1.23
N MET A 97 7.41 -4.88 -0.72
CA MET A 97 6.31 -5.44 -1.52
C MET A 97 5.38 -4.35 -2.08
N LEU A 98 5.06 -3.31 -1.30
CA LEU A 98 4.26 -2.18 -1.79
C LEU A 98 4.97 -1.44 -2.93
N ILE A 99 6.27 -1.18 -2.79
CA ILE A 99 7.06 -0.54 -3.86
C ILE A 99 7.16 -1.46 -5.07
N ALA A 100 7.32 -2.77 -4.89
CA ALA A 100 7.32 -3.73 -5.99
C ALA A 100 5.98 -3.73 -6.75
N TYR A 101 4.87 -3.67 -6.03
CA TYR A 101 3.53 -3.55 -6.61
C TYR A 101 3.39 -2.26 -7.44
N LEU A 102 3.78 -1.12 -6.88
CA LEU A 102 3.75 0.18 -7.58
C LEU A 102 4.72 0.28 -8.75
N SER A 103 5.73 -0.59 -8.80
CA SER A 103 6.69 -0.61 -9.90
C SER A 103 6.19 -1.34 -11.14
N TRP A 104 5.05 -2.04 -11.09
CA TRP A 104 4.49 -2.72 -12.25
C TRP A 104 4.29 -1.73 -13.43
N PRO A 105 4.71 -2.05 -14.67
CA PRO A 105 5.12 -3.36 -15.20
C PRO A 105 6.65 -3.62 -15.18
N ARG A 106 7.44 -2.81 -14.46
CA ARG A 106 8.90 -2.96 -14.38
C ARG A 106 9.27 -4.29 -13.71
N GLN A 107 10.36 -4.91 -14.17
CA GLN A 107 10.94 -6.06 -13.49
C GLN A 107 11.53 -5.62 -12.13
N VAL A 108 11.15 -6.30 -11.05
CA VAL A 108 11.62 -6.01 -9.69
C VAL A 108 12.29 -7.24 -9.10
N GLN A 109 13.37 -7.04 -8.34
CA GLN A 109 13.98 -8.08 -7.53
C GLN A 109 14.13 -7.58 -6.09
N ILE A 110 13.47 -8.27 -5.17
CA ILE A 110 13.56 -8.00 -3.73
C ILE A 110 14.69 -8.83 -3.14
N VAL A 111 15.66 -8.18 -2.50
CA VAL A 111 16.80 -8.81 -1.83
C VAL A 111 16.62 -8.65 -0.32
N LYS A 112 16.51 -9.80 0.36
CA LYS A 112 16.32 -9.86 1.81
C LYS A 112 17.68 -9.92 2.52
N LEU A 113 17.99 -8.91 3.32
CA LEU A 113 19.23 -8.84 4.08
C LEU A 113 19.06 -9.54 5.44
N ARG A 114 19.90 -10.54 5.72
CA ARG A 114 19.98 -11.29 7.00
C ARG A 114 21.25 -10.91 7.73
N GLY A 115 21.21 -9.86 8.54
CA GLY A 115 22.36 -9.41 9.35
C GLY A 115 23.59 -8.92 8.58
N THR A 116 23.61 -9.02 7.25
CA THR A 116 24.65 -8.47 6.38
C THR A 116 24.32 -7.04 5.97
N THR A 117 25.34 -6.18 5.93
CA THR A 117 25.22 -4.82 5.40
C THR A 117 24.91 -4.86 3.91
N ALA A 118 24.08 -3.92 3.44
CA ALA A 118 23.73 -3.80 2.02
C ALA A 118 24.95 -3.75 1.10
N ASP A 119 26.11 -3.29 1.60
CA ASP A 119 27.37 -3.18 0.87
C ASP A 119 27.75 -4.43 0.08
N LYS A 120 27.68 -5.62 0.70
CA LYS A 120 28.12 -6.87 0.05
C LYS A 120 27.22 -7.27 -1.11
N GLU A 121 25.92 -7.12 -0.91
CA GLU A 121 24.93 -7.45 -1.93
C GLU A 121 24.92 -6.42 -3.05
N VAL A 122 25.15 -5.14 -2.72
CA VAL A 122 25.20 -4.07 -3.71
C VAL A 122 26.43 -4.22 -4.63
N VAL A 123 27.58 -4.65 -4.10
CA VAL A 123 28.79 -4.94 -4.90
C VAL A 123 28.59 -6.13 -5.86
N ALA A 124 27.73 -7.09 -5.51
CA ALA A 124 27.40 -8.23 -6.37
C ALA A 124 26.46 -7.88 -7.53
N ILE A 125 25.94 -6.65 -7.60
CA ILE A 125 25.02 -6.22 -8.65
C ILE A 125 25.78 -5.91 -9.94
N ALA A 126 25.30 -6.47 -11.06
CA ALA A 126 25.64 -5.99 -12.40
C ALA A 126 24.99 -4.62 -12.68
N PRO A 127 25.73 -3.50 -12.73
CA PRO A 127 25.14 -2.15 -12.80
C PRO A 127 24.40 -1.87 -14.11
N ALA A 128 24.79 -2.54 -15.20
CA ALA A 128 24.24 -2.30 -16.53
C ALA A 128 22.74 -2.63 -16.66
N SER A 129 22.25 -3.64 -15.93
CA SER A 129 20.87 -4.13 -16.01
C SER A 129 19.91 -3.48 -15.01
N VAL A 130 20.41 -2.64 -14.11
CA VAL A 130 19.64 -2.06 -13.00
C VAL A 130 19.36 -0.58 -13.27
N ALA A 131 18.11 -0.18 -13.06
CA ALA A 131 17.67 1.22 -13.21
C ALA A 131 17.88 2.02 -11.92
N GLY A 132 17.67 1.37 -10.79
CA GLY A 132 17.74 1.97 -9.47
C GLY A 132 17.70 0.93 -8.37
N ILE A 133 18.11 1.36 -7.19
CA ILE A 133 18.16 0.57 -5.97
C ILE A 133 17.31 1.27 -4.92
N VAL A 134 16.33 0.56 -4.36
CA VAL A 134 15.48 1.05 -3.28
C VAL A 134 15.89 0.39 -1.98
N PHE A 135 16.05 1.18 -0.94
CA PHE A 135 16.29 0.71 0.43
C PHE A 135 15.05 0.98 1.28
N CYS A 136 14.44 -0.09 1.81
CA CYS A 136 13.27 -0.01 2.67
C CYS A 136 13.68 -0.25 4.12
N SER A 137 13.77 0.79 4.95
CA SER A 137 14.25 0.71 6.34
C SER A 137 15.64 0.03 6.47
N VAL A 138 16.46 0.19 5.43
CA VAL A 138 17.84 -0.32 5.34
C VAL A 138 18.75 0.89 5.14
N THR A 139 19.86 0.93 5.88
CA THR A 139 20.87 1.97 5.66
C THR A 139 21.62 1.67 4.35
N PRO A 140 21.66 2.61 3.39
CA PRO A 140 22.41 2.43 2.15
C PRO A 140 23.93 2.39 2.44
N PRO A 141 24.72 1.79 1.54
CA PRO A 141 26.17 1.94 1.57
C PRO A 141 26.58 3.41 1.48
N THR A 142 27.58 3.83 2.26
CA THR A 142 28.03 5.24 2.32
C THR A 142 28.66 5.75 1.02
N TRP A 143 29.18 4.84 0.19
CA TRP A 143 29.75 5.12 -1.12
C TRP A 143 28.70 5.21 -2.24
N LEU A 144 27.47 4.74 -1.97
CA LEU A 144 26.39 4.80 -2.94
C LEU A 144 25.89 6.25 -2.96
N GLY A 145 25.87 6.86 -4.15
CA GLY A 145 25.65 8.30 -4.33
C GLY A 145 24.34 8.85 -3.76
N LYS A 146 24.09 10.15 -3.96
CA LYS A 146 22.89 10.81 -3.45
C LYS A 146 21.61 10.15 -4.01
N GLY A 147 20.81 9.58 -3.12
CA GLY A 147 19.49 9.05 -3.43
C GLY A 147 18.36 10.06 -3.19
N ILE A 148 17.22 9.80 -3.80
CA ILE A 148 15.94 10.45 -3.55
C ILE A 148 15.34 9.82 -2.29
N ARG A 149 15.26 10.60 -1.21
CA ARG A 149 14.61 10.14 0.03
C ARG A 149 13.10 10.32 -0.08
N LEU A 150 12.39 9.21 0.10
CA LEU A 150 10.94 9.14 0.06
C LEU A 150 10.46 8.83 1.49
N GLY A 151 9.97 9.85 2.19
CA GLY A 151 9.57 9.75 3.59
C GLY A 151 10.72 9.36 4.53
N SER A 152 10.38 8.69 5.63
CA SER A 152 11.33 8.31 6.69
C SER A 152 12.08 7.00 6.39
N SER A 153 11.45 6.10 5.65
CA SER A 153 11.85 4.69 5.57
C SER A 153 12.19 4.21 4.15
N ILE A 154 12.10 5.07 3.12
CA ILE A 154 12.40 4.70 1.74
C ILE A 154 13.50 5.61 1.19
N LEU A 155 14.51 5.00 0.58
CA LEU A 155 15.53 5.71 -0.19
C LEU A 155 15.68 5.06 -1.56
N LEU A 156 15.47 5.83 -2.63
CA LEU A 156 15.71 5.40 -3.99
C LEU A 156 17.04 5.98 -4.48
N VAL A 157 17.96 5.14 -4.91
CA VAL A 157 19.21 5.55 -5.55
C VAL A 157 19.17 5.16 -7.03
N PRO A 158 19.10 6.13 -7.95
CA PRO A 158 19.23 5.87 -9.38
C PRO A 158 20.61 5.28 -9.68
N VAL A 159 20.66 4.22 -10.49
CA VAL A 159 21.93 3.71 -11.01
C VAL A 159 22.14 4.34 -12.39
N PRO A 160 23.15 5.20 -12.57
CA PRO A 160 23.38 5.83 -13.86
C PRO A 160 23.61 4.75 -14.91
N ALA A 161 23.00 4.92 -16.09
CA ALA A 161 23.36 4.10 -17.22
C ALA A 161 24.86 4.31 -17.51
N PRO A 162 25.63 3.26 -17.83
CA PRO A 162 26.94 3.46 -18.42
C PRO A 162 26.70 4.27 -19.70
N GLU A 163 27.14 5.52 -19.74
CA GLU A 163 27.22 6.27 -20.98
C GLU A 163 28.07 5.44 -21.93
N ALA A 164 27.50 5.06 -23.08
CA ALA A 164 28.29 4.58 -24.19
C ALA A 164 29.28 5.72 -24.51
N ARG A 165 30.56 5.52 -24.20
CA ARG A 165 31.60 6.44 -24.66
C ARG A 165 31.53 6.52 -26.19
N PRO A 166 31.69 7.72 -26.76
CA PRO A 166 31.69 7.92 -28.21
C PRO A 166 32.77 7.09 -28.91
#